data_AF-A0A819P9A8-F1
#
_entry.id   AF-A0A819P9A8-F1
#
_cell.length_a   1.000
_cell.length_b   1.000
_cell.length_c   1.000
_cell.angle_alpha   90.00
_cell.angle_beta   90.00
_cell.angle_gamma   90.00
#
_symmetry.space_group_name_H-M   'P 1'
#
loop_
_entity.id
_entity.type
_entity.pdbx_description
1 polymer ?
#
loop_
_entity_poly.entity_id
_entity_poly.type
_entity_poly.pdbx_seq_one_letter_code
_entity_poly.pdbx_strand_id
1 'polypeptide(L)'
;MIGAFKVIQTIHDSRNLQLDRDAEYQRRMDDKLNINIERQHGDIRATELRIQQIYDKFLSETQETLRKSTEDLTEADLIFLRARTLTTIEQVDPKRKVYLIELLYDSRLLYVSEYVGNMNYRSVDLEGVDLSNCEFGRSNRGDTMKMMNLNGIRLSRAFLRNSSFKHVNLIGSTFEHCDLTGTNFTDKQ
;
A
#
# COMPACT_ATOMS: atom_id res chain seq x y z
N MET A 1 -19.49 63.93 38.69
CA MET A 1 -20.17 62.65 38.38
C MET A 1 -20.04 62.22 36.91
N ILE A 2 -20.02 63.13 35.94
CA ILE A 2 -19.97 62.82 34.48
C ILE A 2 -18.67 62.11 34.03
N GLY A 3 -17.53 62.38 34.68
CA GLY A 3 -16.24 61.79 34.30
C GLY A 3 -16.14 60.26 34.53
N ALA A 4 -16.69 59.75 35.64
CA ALA A 4 -16.61 58.33 35.97
C ALA A 4 -17.44 57.46 35.01
N PHE A 5 -18.61 57.94 34.59
CA PHE A 5 -19.46 57.23 33.62
C PHE A 5 -18.77 57.10 32.25
N LYS A 6 -18.12 58.17 31.78
CA LYS A 6 -17.40 58.16 30.50
C LYS A 6 -16.19 57.19 30.51
N VAL A 7 -15.48 57.10 31.63
CA VAL A 7 -14.38 56.14 31.81
C VAL A 7 -14.89 54.69 31.78
N ILE A 8 -15.97 54.39 32.50
CA ILE A 8 -16.57 53.04 32.52
C ILE A 8 -17.04 52.62 31.12
N GLN A 9 -17.69 53.53 30.40
CA GLN A 9 -18.14 53.27 29.03
C GLN A 9 -16.97 53.01 28.08
N THR A 10 -15.89 53.79 28.19
CA THR A 10 -14.68 53.60 27.38
C THR A 10 -14.01 52.25 27.66
N ILE A 11 -13.97 51.81 28.92
CA ILE A 11 -13.43 50.50 29.31
C ILE A 11 -14.31 49.37 28.77
N HIS A 12 -15.63 49.51 28.85
CA HIS A 12 -16.58 48.54 28.32
C HIS A 12 -16.42 48.39 26.79
N ASP A 13 -16.38 49.51 26.07
CA ASP A 13 -16.21 49.53 24.62
C ASP A 13 -14.85 48.93 24.20
N SER A 14 -13.78 49.27 24.92
CA SER A 14 -12.44 48.72 24.67
C SER A 14 -12.39 47.20 24.87
N ARG A 15 -13.08 46.70 25.90
CA ARG A 15 -13.16 45.26 26.20
C ARG A 15 -13.95 44.51 25.14
N ASN A 16 -15.09 45.06 24.69
CA ASN A 16 -15.88 44.45 23.61
C ASN A 16 -15.08 44.40 22.31
N LEU A 17 -14.38 45.48 21.97
CA LEU A 17 -13.55 45.58 20.76
C LEU A 17 -12.32 44.65 20.82
N GLN A 18 -11.86 44.28 22.01
CA GLN A 18 -10.82 43.26 22.19
C GLN A 18 -11.38 41.84 22.03
N LEU A 19 -12.55 41.55 22.60
CA LEU A 19 -13.25 40.27 22.41
C LEU A 19 -13.58 40.01 20.94
N ASP A 20 -14.02 41.03 20.21
CA ASP A 20 -14.30 40.92 18.77
C ASP A 20 -13.02 40.62 17.96
N ARG A 21 -11.90 41.27 18.31
CA ARG A 21 -10.60 41.01 17.68
C ARG A 21 -10.08 39.61 17.97
N ASP A 22 -10.23 39.14 19.21
CA ASP A 22 -9.83 37.79 19.61
C ASP A 22 -10.67 36.74 18.88
N ALA A 23 -11.99 36.96 18.77
CA ALA A 23 -12.90 36.09 18.03
C ALA A 23 -12.57 36.06 16.52
N GLU A 24 -12.25 37.22 15.93
CA GLU A 24 -11.85 37.30 14.52
C GLU A 24 -10.50 36.61 14.27
N TYR A 25 -9.55 36.74 15.20
CA TYR A 25 -8.28 36.03 15.13
C TYR A 25 -8.45 34.51 15.17
N GLN A 26 -9.29 34.00 16.09
CA GLN A 26 -9.60 32.57 16.17
C GLN A 26 -10.26 32.06 14.89
N ARG A 27 -11.28 32.77 14.37
CA ARG A 27 -11.91 32.41 13.09
C ARG A 27 -10.90 32.32 11.95
N ARG A 28 -9.99 33.29 11.83
CA ARG A 28 -8.93 33.26 10.79
C ARG A 28 -7.97 32.08 10.96
N MET A 29 -7.72 31.62 12.18
CA MET A 29 -6.88 30.44 12.41
C MET A 29 -7.62 29.15 12.07
N ASP A 30 -8.89 29.04 12.44
CA ASP A 30 -9.75 27.91 12.08
C ASP A 30 -9.92 27.80 10.55
N ASP A 31 -10.14 28.92 9.86
CA ASP A 31 -10.24 28.96 8.40
C ASP A 31 -8.94 28.49 7.73
N LYS A 32 -7.78 28.93 8.23
CA LYS A 32 -6.47 28.48 7.71
C LYS A 32 -6.26 26.99 7.94
N LEU A 33 -6.64 26.47 9.10
CA LEU A 33 -6.56 25.05 9.42
C LEU A 33 -7.45 24.23 8.49
N ASN A 34 -8.70 24.65 8.30
CA ASN A 34 -9.66 24.00 7.40
C ASN A 34 -9.15 23.97 5.96
N ILE A 35 -8.64 25.09 5.45
CA ILE A 35 -8.03 25.15 4.10
C ILE A 35 -6.86 24.17 3.98
N ASN A 36 -6.03 24.03 5.02
CA ASN A 36 -4.90 23.10 5.00
C ASN A 36 -5.36 21.63 4.99
N ILE A 37 -6.37 21.29 5.80
CA ILE A 37 -6.96 19.94 5.83
C ILE A 37 -7.61 19.61 4.47
N GLU A 38 -8.37 20.54 3.89
CA GLU A 38 -8.98 20.35 2.58
C GLU A 38 -7.95 20.12 1.48
N ARG A 39 -6.83 20.87 1.50
CA ARG A 39 -5.71 20.66 0.59
C ARG A 39 -5.07 19.28 0.77
N GLN A 40 -4.76 18.89 2.01
CA GLN A 40 -4.19 17.57 2.30
C GLN A 40 -5.12 16.43 1.86
N HIS A 41 -6.42 16.55 2.11
CA HIS A 41 -7.41 15.58 1.62
C HIS A 41 -7.48 15.57 0.09
N GLY A 42 -7.36 16.73 -0.56
CA GLY A 42 -7.25 16.83 -2.02
C GLY A 42 -6.04 16.09 -2.57
N ASP A 43 -4.87 16.28 -1.96
CA ASP A 43 -3.61 15.65 -2.37
C ASP A 43 -3.64 14.12 -2.16
N ILE A 44 -4.21 13.65 -1.04
CA ILE A 44 -4.42 12.22 -0.78
C ILE A 44 -5.34 11.62 -1.83
N ARG A 45 -6.50 12.24 -2.10
CA ARG A 45 -7.44 11.76 -3.12
C ARG A 45 -6.82 11.73 -4.51
N ALA A 46 -6.05 12.75 -4.87
CA ALA A 46 -5.36 12.81 -6.16
C ALA A 46 -4.31 11.70 -6.28
N THR A 47 -3.59 11.40 -5.19
CA THR A 47 -2.61 10.31 -5.15
C THR A 47 -3.29 8.95 -5.28
N GLU A 48 -4.36 8.71 -4.52
CA GLU A 48 -5.13 7.46 -4.61
C GLU A 48 -5.69 7.24 -6.01
N LEU A 49 -6.21 8.30 -6.65
CA LEU A 49 -6.73 8.24 -8.01
C LEU A 49 -5.64 7.88 -9.03
N ARG A 50 -4.41 8.42 -8.87
CA ARG A 50 -3.27 8.06 -9.71
C ARG A 50 -2.88 6.59 -9.53
N ILE A 51 -2.80 6.10 -8.29
CA ILE A 51 -2.49 4.70 -8.00
C ILE A 51 -3.56 3.77 -8.60
N GLN A 52 -4.84 4.11 -8.44
CA GLN A 52 -5.94 3.36 -9.03
C GLN A 52 -5.84 3.31 -10.56
N GLN A 53 -5.53 4.44 -11.22
CA GLN A 53 -5.34 4.49 -12.67
C GLN A 53 -4.18 3.60 -13.15
N ILE A 54 -3.06 3.59 -12.42
CA ILE A 54 -1.93 2.71 -12.72
C ILE A 54 -2.35 1.24 -12.63
N TYR A 55 -3.09 0.89 -11.58
CA TYR A 55 -3.57 -0.48 -11.38
C TYR A 55 -4.61 -0.91 -12.42
N ASP A 56 -5.56 -0.05 -12.77
CA ASP A 56 -6.56 -0.34 -13.80
C ASP A 56 -5.91 -0.50 -15.18
N LYS A 57 -4.91 0.33 -15.48
CA LYS A 57 -4.09 0.18 -16.70
C LYS A 57 -3.35 -1.16 -16.70
N PHE A 58 -2.73 -1.54 -15.59
CA PHE A 58 -2.08 -2.84 -15.44
C PHE A 58 -3.04 -4.00 -15.73
N LEU A 59 -4.25 -3.97 -15.15
CA LEU A 59 -5.26 -5.00 -15.35
C LEU A 59 -5.70 -5.08 -16.82
N SER A 60 -5.97 -3.94 -17.45
CA SER A 60 -6.39 -3.87 -18.86
C SER A 60 -5.32 -4.46 -19.79
N GLU A 61 -4.06 -4.05 -19.63
CA GLU A 61 -2.96 -4.54 -20.47
C GLU A 61 -2.67 -6.02 -20.23
N THR A 62 -2.81 -6.49 -18.98
CA THR A 62 -2.66 -7.91 -18.65
C THR A 62 -3.76 -8.74 -19.30
N GLN A 63 -5.01 -8.29 -19.21
CA GLN A 63 -6.14 -8.94 -19.87
C GLN A 63 -5.96 -8.97 -21.40
N GLU A 64 -5.45 -7.90 -21.99
CA GLU A 64 -5.16 -7.85 -23.42
C GLU A 64 -4.08 -8.86 -23.83
N THR A 65 -2.97 -8.94 -23.08
CA THR A 65 -1.91 -9.95 -23.30
C THR A 65 -2.48 -11.37 -23.20
N LEU A 66 -3.24 -11.66 -22.14
CA LEU A 66 -3.85 -12.99 -21.93
C LEU A 66 -4.87 -13.34 -23.02
N ARG A 67 -5.62 -12.35 -23.53
CA ARG A 67 -6.61 -12.55 -24.60
C ARG A 67 -5.98 -12.78 -25.97
N LYS A 68 -4.83 -12.14 -26.25
CA LYS A 68 -4.09 -12.34 -27.52
C LYS A 68 -3.39 -13.70 -27.59
N SER A 69 -3.14 -14.33 -26.45
CA SER A 69 -2.61 -15.69 -26.35
C SER A 69 -3.73 -16.71 -26.60
N THR A 70 -4.09 -16.93 -27.87
CA THR A 70 -5.08 -17.94 -28.27
C THR A 70 -4.54 -19.38 -28.24
N GLU A 71 -3.21 -19.52 -28.20
CA GLU A 71 -2.46 -20.74 -27.90
C GLU A 71 -1.46 -20.38 -26.78
N ASP A 72 -0.94 -21.37 -26.06
CA ASP A 72 -0.11 -21.23 -24.84
C ASP A 72 0.79 -19.98 -24.81
N LEU A 73 0.82 -19.29 -23.67
CA LEU A 73 1.63 -18.08 -23.47
C LEU A 73 3.09 -18.33 -23.86
N THR A 74 3.63 -17.48 -24.74
CA THR A 74 5.04 -17.60 -25.13
C THR A 74 5.96 -17.19 -23.98
N GLU A 75 7.21 -17.65 -23.99
CA GLU A 75 8.20 -17.23 -23.01
C GLU A 75 8.41 -15.70 -22.99
N ALA A 76 8.30 -15.05 -24.16
CA ALA A 76 8.36 -13.59 -24.26
C ALA A 76 7.16 -12.92 -23.56
N ASP A 77 5.93 -13.43 -23.75
CA ASP A 77 4.73 -12.90 -23.10
C ASP A 77 4.84 -13.00 -21.57
N LEU A 78 5.39 -14.12 -21.08
CA LEU A 78 5.64 -14.32 -19.66
C LEU A 78 6.69 -13.33 -19.12
N ILE A 79 7.79 -13.10 -19.86
CA ILE A 79 8.82 -12.12 -19.49
C ILE A 79 8.22 -10.71 -19.41
N PHE A 80 7.42 -10.31 -20.41
CA PHE A 80 6.76 -9.00 -20.42
C PHE A 80 5.75 -8.84 -19.29
N LEU A 81 4.90 -9.84 -19.06
CA LEU A 81 3.92 -9.82 -17.98
C LEU A 81 4.61 -9.74 -16.61
N ARG A 82 5.72 -10.47 -16.44
CA ARG A 82 6.54 -10.41 -15.23
C ARG A 82 7.16 -9.03 -15.02
N ALA A 83 7.82 -8.48 -16.02
CA ALA A 83 8.45 -7.16 -15.94
C ALA A 83 7.42 -6.05 -15.64
N ARG A 84 6.26 -6.09 -16.30
CA ARG A 84 5.14 -5.18 -16.05
C ARG A 84 4.63 -5.31 -14.61
N THR A 85 4.48 -6.52 -14.11
CA THR A 85 3.98 -6.72 -12.74
C THR A 85 4.97 -6.20 -11.70
N LEU A 86 6.28 -6.48 -11.88
CA LEU A 86 7.33 -6.00 -10.98
C LEU A 86 7.44 -4.46 -10.96
N THR A 87 7.37 -3.81 -12.12
CA THR A 87 7.38 -2.34 -12.20
C THR A 87 6.12 -1.70 -11.63
N THR A 88 4.98 -2.40 -11.66
CA THR A 88 3.72 -1.92 -11.08
C THR A 88 3.73 -2.02 -9.55
N ILE A 89 4.37 -3.05 -8.98
CA ILE A 89 4.53 -3.23 -7.53
C ILE A 89 5.19 -2.01 -6.87
N GLU A 90 6.13 -1.35 -7.55
CA GLU A 90 6.81 -0.16 -7.00
C GLU A 90 5.91 1.08 -6.96
N GLN A 91 4.80 1.08 -7.72
CA GLN A 91 3.95 2.26 -7.96
C GLN A 91 2.59 2.18 -7.28
N VAL A 92 2.25 1.04 -6.69
CA VAL A 92 0.95 0.83 -6.05
C VAL A 92 1.06 0.74 -4.53
N ASP A 93 -0.05 0.97 -3.85
CA ASP A 93 -0.14 0.87 -2.40
C ASP A 93 0.05 -0.58 -1.92
N PRO A 94 0.43 -0.75 -0.64
CA PRO A 94 0.46 -2.01 0.08
C PRO A 94 -0.55 -3.09 -0.33
N LYS A 95 -1.84 -2.77 -0.40
CA LYS A 95 -2.91 -3.75 -0.64
C LYS A 95 -2.86 -4.29 -2.07
N ARG A 96 -2.59 -3.42 -3.04
CA ARG A 96 -2.49 -3.80 -4.46
C ARG A 96 -1.21 -4.59 -4.74
N LYS A 97 -0.11 -4.33 -4.03
CA LYS A 97 1.14 -5.14 -4.16
C LYS A 97 0.90 -6.61 -3.87
N VAL A 98 0.02 -6.95 -2.93
CA VAL A 98 -0.34 -8.33 -2.58
C VAL A 98 -0.91 -9.08 -3.77
N TYR A 99 -1.92 -8.51 -4.41
CA TYR A 99 -2.57 -9.12 -5.57
C TYR A 99 -1.60 -9.31 -6.74
N LEU A 100 -0.66 -8.37 -6.93
CA LEU A 100 0.37 -8.48 -7.97
C LEU A 100 1.39 -9.59 -7.64
N ILE A 101 1.72 -9.80 -6.37
CA ILE A 101 2.59 -10.89 -5.92
C ILE A 101 1.88 -12.25 -6.07
N GLU A 102 0.59 -12.32 -5.69
CA GLU A 102 -0.25 -13.51 -5.91
C GLU A 102 -0.36 -13.85 -7.40
N LEU A 103 -0.61 -12.84 -8.25
CA LEU A 103 -0.66 -13.00 -9.70
C LEU A 103 0.64 -13.60 -10.24
N LEU A 104 1.80 -13.07 -9.84
CA LEU A 104 3.11 -13.58 -10.26
C LEU A 104 3.30 -15.06 -9.87
N TYR A 105 2.75 -15.49 -8.73
CA TYR A 105 2.81 -16.86 -8.25
C TYR A 105 1.85 -17.79 -9.01
N ASP A 106 0.57 -17.45 -9.08
CA ASP A 106 -0.47 -18.28 -9.72
C ASP A 106 -0.20 -18.49 -11.21
N SER A 107 0.35 -17.47 -11.87
CA SER A 107 0.73 -17.52 -13.28
C SER A 107 2.06 -18.25 -13.55
N ARG A 108 2.72 -18.76 -12.49
CA ARG A 108 4.06 -19.37 -12.55
C ARG A 108 5.16 -18.46 -13.12
N LEU A 109 4.93 -17.14 -13.16
CA LEU A 109 5.92 -16.16 -13.60
C LEU A 109 7.11 -16.04 -12.64
N LEU A 110 6.93 -16.43 -11.38
CA LEU A 110 8.03 -16.60 -10.42
C LEU A 110 8.88 -17.85 -10.69
N TYR A 111 8.42 -18.78 -11.53
CA TYR A 111 9.05 -20.09 -11.78
C TYR A 111 9.71 -20.23 -13.16
N VAL A 112 9.76 -19.17 -13.96
CA VAL A 112 10.41 -19.23 -15.28
C VAL A 112 11.92 -19.45 -15.13
N SER A 113 12.25 -20.74 -15.27
CA SER A 113 13.47 -21.48 -15.65
C SER A 113 14.75 -21.42 -14.79
N GLU A 114 15.48 -22.55 -14.84
CA GLU A 114 16.82 -22.85 -14.29
C GLU A 114 17.93 -21.83 -14.65
N TYR A 115 17.62 -20.79 -15.43
CA TYR A 115 18.58 -19.78 -15.90
C TYR A 115 18.42 -18.40 -15.28
N VAL A 116 17.33 -18.10 -14.56
CA VAL A 116 17.20 -16.83 -13.85
C VAL A 116 17.65 -17.01 -12.40
N GLY A 117 18.96 -17.22 -12.25
CA GLY A 117 19.62 -17.34 -10.95
C GLY A 117 19.28 -16.17 -10.03
N ASN A 118 18.97 -16.47 -8.76
CA ASN A 118 18.93 -15.52 -7.65
C ASN A 118 18.18 -14.21 -7.95
N MET A 119 16.92 -14.31 -8.35
CA MET A 119 16.02 -13.16 -8.26
C MET A 119 15.87 -12.77 -6.78
N ASN A 120 16.42 -11.61 -6.44
CA ASN A 120 16.50 -11.08 -5.10
C ASN A 120 15.37 -10.08 -4.90
N TYR A 121 14.30 -10.45 -4.19
CA TYR A 121 13.15 -9.57 -3.96
C TYR A 121 13.40 -8.52 -2.87
N ARG A 122 14.68 -8.24 -2.56
CA ARG A 122 15.12 -7.14 -1.67
C ARG A 122 14.62 -5.74 -2.10
N SER A 123 14.13 -5.57 -3.34
CA SER A 123 13.51 -4.33 -3.78
C SER A 123 12.02 -4.20 -3.42
N VAL A 124 11.35 -5.30 -3.03
CA VAL A 124 9.93 -5.28 -2.71
C VAL A 124 9.73 -4.88 -1.25
N ASP A 125 9.29 -3.65 -1.06
CA ASP A 125 8.95 -3.08 0.25
C ASP A 125 7.44 -3.21 0.53
N LEU A 126 7.13 -4.00 1.55
CA LEU A 126 5.80 -4.25 2.09
C LEU A 126 5.70 -3.78 3.56
N GLU A 127 6.47 -2.75 3.95
CA GLU A 127 6.38 -2.21 5.31
C GLU A 127 4.95 -1.75 5.63
N GLY A 128 4.41 -2.18 6.79
CA GLY A 128 3.11 -1.75 7.29
C GLY A 128 1.88 -2.28 6.53
N VAL A 129 2.06 -3.20 5.58
CA VAL A 129 0.95 -3.78 4.81
C VAL A 129 0.07 -4.64 5.70
N ASP A 130 -1.24 -4.61 5.49
CA ASP A 130 -2.17 -5.61 6.05
C ASP A 130 -2.29 -6.81 5.10
N LEU A 131 -1.70 -7.94 5.51
CA LEU A 131 -1.80 -9.27 4.88
C LEU A 131 -2.57 -10.26 5.76
N SER A 132 -3.42 -9.76 6.65
CA SER A 132 -4.18 -10.63 7.56
C SER A 132 -5.12 -11.54 6.77
N ASN A 133 -5.13 -12.83 7.11
CA ASN A 133 -5.90 -13.89 6.47
C ASN A 133 -5.52 -14.21 5.01
N CYS A 134 -4.39 -13.71 4.51
CA CYS A 134 -3.87 -14.10 3.19
C CYS A 134 -3.36 -15.55 3.19
N GLU A 135 -3.59 -16.29 2.10
CA GLU A 135 -3.09 -17.66 1.93
C GLU A 135 -2.02 -17.72 0.83
N PHE A 136 -0.76 -17.44 1.20
CA PHE A 136 0.38 -17.63 0.33
C PHE A 136 0.76 -19.12 0.24
N GLY A 137 1.20 -19.54 -0.96
CA GLY A 137 1.75 -20.89 -1.17
C GLY A 137 0.71 -22.00 -1.37
N ARG A 138 -0.52 -21.67 -1.77
CA ARG A 138 -1.46 -22.69 -2.30
C ARG A 138 -0.98 -23.16 -3.67
N SER A 139 -0.18 -24.23 -3.72
CA SER A 139 0.07 -24.98 -4.95
C SER A 139 -1.24 -25.67 -5.36
N ASN A 140 -1.74 -25.36 -6.55
CA ASN A 140 -2.92 -26.03 -7.10
C ASN A 140 -2.54 -27.49 -7.39
N ARG A 141 -3.05 -28.42 -6.57
CA ARG A 141 -3.11 -29.88 -6.73
C ARG A 141 -1.97 -30.53 -7.55
N GLY A 142 -0.93 -31.00 -6.85
CA GLY A 142 -0.08 -32.11 -7.33
C GLY A 142 1.39 -31.79 -7.62
N ASP A 143 1.75 -30.50 -7.75
CA ASP A 143 3.15 -30.12 -7.95
C ASP A 143 3.82 -29.78 -6.62
N THR A 144 4.39 -30.81 -5.99
CA THR A 144 5.27 -30.74 -4.81
C THR A 144 6.59 -30.00 -5.08
N MET A 145 6.84 -29.58 -6.32
CA MET A 145 8.20 -29.31 -6.81
C MET A 145 8.63 -27.84 -6.79
N LYS A 146 7.76 -26.85 -6.52
CA LYS A 146 8.21 -25.45 -6.57
C LYS A 146 7.58 -24.59 -5.47
N MET A 147 8.40 -24.23 -4.49
CA MET A 147 8.10 -23.30 -3.39
C MET A 147 8.05 -21.85 -3.89
N MET A 148 7.12 -21.04 -3.39
CA MET A 148 7.05 -19.61 -3.70
C MET A 148 8.33 -18.91 -3.24
N ASN A 149 9.09 -18.24 -4.11
CA ASN A 149 10.29 -17.52 -3.69
C ASN A 149 9.97 -16.05 -3.38
N LEU A 150 10.03 -15.67 -2.10
CA LEU A 150 9.92 -14.31 -1.59
C LEU A 150 11.19 -13.87 -0.84
N ASN A 151 12.35 -14.41 -1.25
CA ASN A 151 13.62 -14.11 -0.59
C ASN A 151 13.93 -12.62 -0.56
N GLY A 152 14.23 -12.12 0.63
CA GLY A 152 14.67 -10.73 0.82
C GLY A 152 13.54 -9.71 0.93
N ILE A 153 12.27 -10.13 0.90
CA ILE A 153 11.15 -9.18 1.00
C ILE A 153 11.14 -8.47 2.35
N ARG A 154 10.86 -7.17 2.36
CA ARG A 154 10.73 -6.40 3.61
C ARG A 154 9.27 -6.36 4.03
N LEU A 155 8.94 -7.05 5.12
CA LEU A 155 7.58 -7.12 5.71
C LEU A 155 7.49 -6.39 7.05
N SER A 156 8.48 -5.58 7.43
CA SER A 156 8.51 -4.92 8.73
C SER A 156 7.19 -4.19 9.03
N ARG A 157 6.70 -4.25 10.27
CA ARG A 157 5.40 -3.69 10.71
C ARG A 157 4.16 -4.21 9.99
N ALA A 158 4.26 -5.23 9.14
CA ALA A 158 3.09 -5.79 8.46
C ALA A 158 2.15 -6.49 9.46
N PHE A 159 0.84 -6.42 9.19
CA PHE A 159 -0.18 -7.21 9.90
C PHE A 159 -0.33 -8.54 9.17
N LEU A 160 0.09 -9.65 9.78
CA LEU A 160 0.11 -10.97 9.17
C LEU A 160 -0.86 -11.94 9.86
N ARG A 161 -1.85 -11.43 10.61
CA ARG A 161 -2.70 -12.26 11.46
C ARG A 161 -3.42 -13.34 10.66
N ASN A 162 -3.39 -14.59 11.12
CA ASN A 162 -4.03 -15.74 10.46
C ASN A 162 -3.61 -15.97 9.00
N SER A 163 -2.49 -15.40 8.53
CA SER A 163 -2.01 -15.67 7.18
C SER A 163 -1.26 -17.00 7.09
N SER A 164 -1.09 -17.53 5.87
CA SER A 164 -0.35 -18.77 5.61
C SER A 164 0.78 -18.49 4.63
N PHE A 165 1.99 -18.90 4.96
CA PHE A 165 3.20 -18.87 4.14
C PHE A 165 3.78 -20.28 3.94
N LYS A 166 2.92 -21.30 3.86
CA LYS A 166 3.35 -22.70 3.61
C LYS A 166 4.03 -22.81 2.27
N HIS A 167 5.11 -23.60 2.16
CA HIS A 167 5.84 -23.77 0.91
C HIS A 167 6.35 -22.45 0.30
N VAL A 168 6.63 -21.44 1.13
CA VAL A 168 7.23 -20.16 0.71
C VAL A 168 8.67 -20.07 1.21
N ASN A 169 9.62 -19.83 0.31
CA ASN A 169 10.99 -19.46 0.62
C ASN A 169 11.07 -17.98 1.03
N LEU A 170 11.41 -17.74 2.29
CA LEU A 170 11.50 -16.42 2.92
C LEU A 170 12.94 -16.10 3.37
N ILE A 171 13.95 -16.71 2.73
CA ILE A 171 15.36 -16.49 3.11
C ILE A 171 15.71 -15.01 2.96
N GLY A 172 16.21 -14.42 4.04
CA GLY A 172 16.65 -13.02 4.08
C GLY A 172 15.51 -12.00 4.15
N SER A 173 14.26 -12.43 4.30
CA SER A 173 13.10 -11.55 4.48
C SER A 173 13.04 -11.00 5.90
N THR A 174 12.55 -9.76 6.07
CA THR A 174 12.49 -9.09 7.39
C THR A 174 11.05 -9.01 7.91
N PHE A 175 10.85 -9.37 9.18
CA PHE A 175 9.54 -9.39 9.86
C PHE A 175 9.53 -8.55 11.15
N GLU A 176 10.37 -7.52 11.20
CA GLU A 176 10.53 -6.70 12.40
C GLU A 176 9.22 -6.00 12.74
N HIS A 177 8.75 -6.10 13.99
CA HIS A 177 7.52 -5.47 14.46
C HIS A 177 6.21 -5.94 13.77
N CYS A 178 6.21 -7.09 13.10
CA CYS A 178 4.97 -7.65 12.54
C CYS A 178 4.03 -8.20 13.62
N ASP A 179 2.73 -8.16 13.36
CA ASP A 179 1.76 -8.97 14.10
C ASP A 179 1.61 -10.34 13.42
N LEU A 180 2.21 -11.37 14.01
CA LEU A 180 2.24 -12.75 13.51
C LEU A 180 1.18 -13.67 14.14
N THR A 181 0.17 -13.10 14.81
CA THR A 181 -0.82 -13.89 15.56
C THR A 181 -1.57 -14.85 14.62
N GLY A 182 -1.42 -16.16 14.82
CA GLY A 182 -2.07 -17.18 13.98
C GLY A 182 -1.43 -17.37 12.60
N THR A 183 -0.30 -16.71 12.30
CA THR A 183 0.42 -16.90 11.04
C THR A 183 1.02 -18.29 10.95
N ASN A 184 0.87 -18.96 9.81
CA ASN A 184 1.41 -20.28 9.56
C ASN A 184 2.64 -20.23 8.63
N PHE A 185 3.83 -20.43 9.21
CA PHE A 185 5.09 -20.58 8.47
C PHE A 185 5.51 -22.04 8.28
N THR A 186 4.71 -23.00 8.76
CA THR A 186 5.14 -24.40 8.80
C THR A 186 5.04 -25.07 7.44
N ASP A 187 6.17 -25.54 6.96
CA ASP A 187 6.28 -26.46 5.84
C ASP A 187 5.91 -27.86 6.36
N LYS A 188 4.64 -28.26 6.25
CA LYS A 188 4.27 -29.66 6.51
C LYS A 188 4.48 -30.44 5.22
N GLN A 189 5.64 -31.11 5.14
CA GLN A 189 5.87 -32.23 4.22
C GLN A 189 4.93 -33.39 4.53
#